data_AF-A0A158QQZ8-F1
#
_entry.id   AF-A0A158QQZ8-F1
#
_cell.length_a   1.000
_cell.length_b   1.000
_cell.length_c   1.000
_cell.angle_alpha   90.00
_cell.angle_beta   90.00
_cell.angle_gamma   90.00
#
_symmetry.space_group_name_H-M   'P 1'
#
loop_
_entity.id
_entity.type
_entity.pdbx_description
1 polymer ?
#
loop_
_entity_poly.entity_id
_entity_poly.type
_entity_poly.pdbx_seq_one_letter_code
_entity_poly.pdbx_strand_id
1 'polypeptide(L)'
;LFGTWMYQLWFGRYSRARGVLDSSAFEHVFVGEEKNGEVSGLHNWVRFFTLENNATEKFDYQGFIVKRGGVMTTIRFNWKGLPKKSGSLMIGTSPEFDMALYTMCFLSRRGKETCQVEVNGCPVSVTSYDMVQNGKAYIGTVYPTAGPQNMLHVVLMAMILGQAVLAAEKIPAFSVTDTELKEMSKKLRDADENKASRGQIQVNFQGHTSTRDTSDNAPRRFFDKVDGRLLEKPSYKQFLALADNFNRHTGTTEPRVSVAEVRFAEPHSSLGLFRLKVHSRHEVMARHVKISCGQPKAQSPLHSGWYSTHSKTLLEQQAMQWNRISARMYCKHLKGQRWQRSLLQKRTSLIQEKRETSTFLTTVLESKPWKVLYRYLNQKGHPFAVSPLVFRYWIAQLWFVHYSRARGRADTSGFEHIFMGEEKNNEISGLHNWLRFYTLEKNATEHFDYKGFIIKRGNVMASLKFMWGDDLKRSGSLLIGTSPEYEMALYTLCFLARRGRDQCEVEIDGCPLLITSFDIVQNNKVFIGSIFPTAGRLTEKCRRLARRA
;
A
#
# COMPACT_ATOMS: atom_id res chain seq x y z
N LEU A 1 16.49 36.85 -7.82
CA LEU A 1 15.61 37.23 -8.95
C LEU A 1 14.44 36.26 -9.14
N PHE A 2 14.68 34.98 -9.49
CA PHE A 2 13.59 34.01 -9.71
C PHE A 2 12.67 33.81 -8.49
N GLY A 3 13.23 33.62 -7.29
CA GLY A 3 12.43 33.46 -6.05
C GLY A 3 11.53 34.66 -5.74
N THR A 4 12.01 35.88 -5.96
CA THR A 4 11.24 37.12 -5.80
C THR A 4 10.07 37.19 -6.78
N TRP A 5 10.30 36.77 -8.03
CA TRP A 5 9.27 36.72 -9.06
C TRP A 5 8.20 35.67 -8.73
N MET A 6 8.61 34.47 -8.32
CA MET A 6 7.71 33.42 -7.86
C MET A 6 6.90 33.83 -6.63
N TYR A 7 7.54 34.52 -5.68
CA TYR A 7 6.86 35.06 -4.51
C TYR A 7 5.76 36.05 -4.93
N GLN A 8 6.08 37.00 -5.81
CA GLN A 8 5.11 37.98 -6.27
C GLN A 8 3.97 37.33 -7.08
N LEU A 9 4.27 36.30 -7.88
CA LEU A 9 3.28 35.63 -8.70
C LEU A 9 2.25 34.84 -7.87
N TRP A 10 2.71 34.14 -6.84
CA TRP A 10 1.87 33.24 -6.04
C TRP A 10 1.32 33.87 -4.77
N PHE A 11 2.11 34.72 -4.11
CA PHE A 11 1.80 35.30 -2.80
C PHE A 11 1.58 36.83 -2.87
N GLY A 12 1.76 37.44 -4.04
CA GLY A 12 1.39 38.84 -4.25
C GLY A 12 -0.11 39.03 -4.05
N ARG A 13 -0.46 40.00 -3.19
CA ARG A 13 -1.86 40.29 -2.86
C ARG A 13 -2.53 41.12 -3.95
N TYR A 14 -3.77 40.76 -4.26
CA TYR A 14 -4.65 41.49 -5.16
C TYR A 14 -6.10 41.48 -4.64
N SER A 15 -6.92 42.37 -5.18
CA SER A 15 -8.33 42.51 -4.83
C SER A 15 -9.20 41.69 -5.77
N ARG A 16 -9.99 40.76 -5.23
CA ARG A 16 -11.02 40.02 -6.00
C ARG A 16 -12.42 40.59 -5.90
N ALA A 17 -12.67 41.42 -4.90
CA ALA A 17 -13.95 42.09 -4.65
C ALA A 17 -13.72 43.35 -3.83
N ARG A 18 -14.51 44.40 -4.10
CA ARG A 18 -14.60 45.62 -3.26
C ARG A 18 -13.29 46.40 -3.04
N GLY A 19 -12.25 46.17 -3.84
CA GLY A 19 -11.00 46.94 -3.79
C GLY A 19 -10.06 46.60 -2.63
N VAL A 20 -10.36 45.56 -1.84
CA VAL A 20 -9.55 45.15 -0.68
C VAL A 20 -8.48 44.15 -1.13
N LEU A 21 -7.22 44.37 -0.77
CA LEU A 21 -6.09 43.46 -1.05
C LEU A 21 -6.10 42.23 -0.12
N ASP A 22 -7.05 41.34 -0.32
CA ASP A 22 -7.37 40.21 0.59
C ASP A 22 -7.08 38.82 0.02
N SER A 23 -6.60 38.72 -1.23
CA SER A 23 -6.43 37.44 -1.92
C SER A 23 -5.06 37.31 -2.58
N SER A 24 -4.62 36.07 -2.77
CA SER A 24 -3.45 35.69 -3.53
C SER A 24 -3.73 34.44 -4.36
N ALA A 25 -2.86 34.13 -5.33
CA ALA A 25 -3.01 32.92 -6.12
C ALA A 25 -2.89 31.66 -5.26
N PHE A 26 -1.98 31.68 -4.29
CA PHE A 26 -1.76 30.56 -3.38
C PHE A 26 -2.98 30.30 -2.50
N GLU A 27 -3.56 31.35 -1.91
CA GLU A 27 -4.78 31.24 -1.10
C GLU A 27 -5.93 30.66 -1.94
N HIS A 28 -6.14 31.21 -3.13
CA HIS A 28 -7.18 30.75 -4.04
C HIS A 28 -7.04 29.27 -4.46
N VAL A 29 -5.85 28.89 -4.92
CA VAL A 29 -5.63 27.58 -5.55
C VAL A 29 -5.41 26.49 -4.50
N PHE A 30 -4.57 26.75 -3.50
CA PHE A 30 -4.13 25.73 -2.55
C PHE A 30 -4.89 25.75 -1.22
N VAL A 31 -5.27 26.91 -0.69
CA VAL A 31 -5.90 27.01 0.64
C VAL A 31 -7.43 26.92 0.56
N GLY A 32 -8.01 27.54 -0.47
CA GLY A 32 -9.45 27.71 -0.66
C GLY A 32 -9.93 29.11 -0.26
N GLU A 33 -10.85 29.66 -1.04
CA GLU A 33 -11.45 30.98 -0.84
C GLU A 33 -12.95 30.94 -1.09
N GLU A 34 -13.71 31.74 -0.34
CA GLU A 34 -15.13 31.96 -0.54
C GLU A 34 -15.36 33.20 -1.40
N LYS A 35 -16.33 33.15 -2.31
CA LYS A 35 -16.85 34.32 -3.01
C LYS A 35 -18.33 34.15 -3.27
N ASN A 36 -19.12 35.19 -2.99
CA ASN A 36 -20.56 35.24 -3.27
C ASN A 36 -21.37 34.07 -2.66
N GLY A 37 -21.02 33.63 -1.44
CA GLY A 37 -21.72 32.53 -0.77
C GLY A 37 -21.41 31.13 -1.32
N GLU A 38 -20.35 31.00 -2.13
CA GLU A 38 -19.87 29.73 -2.67
C GLU A 38 -18.35 29.60 -2.48
N VAL A 39 -17.85 28.36 -2.47
CA VAL A 39 -16.40 28.12 -2.46
C VAL A 39 -15.83 28.38 -3.86
N SER A 40 -15.13 29.50 -4.01
CA SER A 40 -14.55 29.94 -5.28
C SER A 40 -13.23 29.24 -5.61
N GLY A 41 -12.35 29.10 -4.62
CA GLY A 41 -11.03 28.44 -4.72
C GLY A 41 -11.04 26.98 -4.28
N LEU A 42 -9.87 26.40 -3.98
CA LEU A 42 -9.62 25.02 -3.54
C LEU A 42 -9.52 23.98 -4.67
N HIS A 43 -8.30 23.81 -5.16
CA HIS A 43 -7.91 22.90 -6.24
C HIS A 43 -6.76 21.96 -5.85
N ASN A 44 -6.40 21.92 -4.57
CA ASN A 44 -5.34 21.08 -4.05
C ASN A 44 -5.91 19.93 -3.21
N TRP A 45 -5.52 18.70 -3.58
CA TRP A 45 -6.04 17.49 -2.94
C TRP A 45 -5.53 17.32 -1.49
N VAL A 46 -4.33 17.79 -1.17
CA VAL A 46 -3.79 17.73 0.19
C VAL A 46 -4.64 18.57 1.12
N ARG A 47 -4.95 19.82 0.72
CA ARG A 47 -5.85 20.68 1.48
C ARG A 47 -7.25 20.09 1.58
N PHE A 48 -7.81 19.62 0.47
CA PHE A 48 -9.10 18.92 0.46
C PHE A 48 -9.12 17.78 1.49
N PHE A 49 -8.10 16.92 1.50
CA PHE A 49 -7.95 15.84 2.45
C PHE A 49 -7.86 16.33 3.90
N THR A 50 -7.11 17.40 4.18
CA THR A 50 -7.03 17.95 5.54
C THR A 50 -8.37 18.49 6.05
N LEU A 51 -9.17 19.11 5.17
CA LEU A 51 -10.49 19.64 5.51
C LEU A 51 -11.49 18.50 5.75
N GLU A 52 -11.46 17.46 4.91
CA GLU A 52 -12.32 16.27 5.06
C GLU A 52 -12.07 15.53 6.40
N ASN A 53 -10.82 15.53 6.88
CA ASN A 53 -10.47 14.88 8.14
C ASN A 53 -10.64 15.75 9.39
N ASN A 54 -11.05 17.02 9.24
CA ASN A 54 -11.29 17.90 10.37
C ASN A 54 -12.80 18.12 10.58
N ALA A 55 -13.36 17.50 11.63
CA ALA A 55 -14.79 17.60 11.93
C ALA A 55 -15.26 19.05 12.17
N THR A 56 -14.40 19.96 12.62
CA THR A 56 -14.77 21.37 12.83
C THR A 56 -14.92 22.14 11.53
N GLU A 57 -14.31 21.66 10.45
CA GLU A 57 -14.37 22.30 9.14
C GLU A 57 -15.69 22.05 8.42
N LYS A 58 -16.55 21.14 8.90
CA LYS A 58 -17.86 20.84 8.30
C LYS A 58 -17.74 20.65 6.78
N PHE A 59 -16.75 19.87 6.36
CA PHE A 59 -16.49 19.56 4.97
C PHE A 59 -17.29 18.32 4.56
N ASP A 60 -18.08 18.43 3.50
CA ASP A 60 -18.99 17.39 3.01
C ASP A 60 -18.71 17.12 1.53
N TYR A 61 -18.09 15.99 1.23
CA TYR A 61 -17.85 15.54 -0.14
C TYR A 61 -19.12 14.92 -0.74
N GLN A 62 -19.57 15.46 -1.87
CA GLN A 62 -20.87 15.14 -2.47
C GLN A 62 -20.77 14.26 -3.72
N GLY A 63 -19.58 13.78 -4.05
CA GLY A 63 -19.35 12.90 -5.20
C GLY A 63 -18.52 13.53 -6.32
N PHE A 64 -18.09 12.69 -7.27
CA PHE A 64 -17.31 13.11 -8.43
C PHE A 64 -18.20 13.38 -9.63
N ILE A 65 -17.82 14.39 -10.42
CA ILE A 65 -18.41 14.72 -11.72
C ILE A 65 -17.59 14.03 -12.83
N VAL A 66 -16.27 14.19 -12.78
CA VAL A 66 -15.33 13.63 -13.76
C VAL A 66 -14.19 12.96 -13.02
N LYS A 67 -13.76 11.80 -13.51
CA LYS A 67 -12.56 11.10 -13.05
C LYS A 67 -11.71 10.69 -14.24
N ARG A 68 -10.43 11.02 -14.21
CA ARG A 68 -9.43 10.64 -15.22
C ARG A 68 -8.32 9.87 -14.53
N GLY A 69 -8.35 8.54 -14.70
CA GLY A 69 -7.43 7.64 -14.02
C GLY A 69 -7.45 7.83 -12.50
N GLY A 70 -6.28 7.69 -11.88
CA GLY A 70 -6.02 8.05 -10.49
C GLY A 70 -5.38 9.44 -10.32
N VAL A 71 -5.38 10.27 -11.37
CA VAL A 71 -4.51 11.45 -11.49
C VAL A 71 -5.29 12.76 -11.39
N MET A 72 -6.52 12.82 -11.90
CA MET A 72 -7.33 14.04 -11.88
C MET A 72 -8.80 13.72 -11.65
N THR A 73 -9.46 14.56 -10.85
CA THR A 73 -10.90 14.49 -10.64
C THR A 73 -11.53 15.87 -10.57
N THR A 74 -12.75 15.96 -11.08
CA THR A 74 -13.68 17.06 -10.81
C THR A 74 -14.74 16.54 -9.85
N ILE A 75 -14.97 17.27 -8.77
CA ILE A 75 -15.81 16.87 -7.64
C ILE A 75 -16.78 17.97 -7.24
N ARG A 76 -17.81 17.58 -6.50
CA ARG A 76 -18.73 18.47 -5.78
C ARG A 76 -18.52 18.30 -4.29
N PHE A 77 -18.57 19.39 -3.55
CA PHE A 77 -18.50 19.37 -2.10
C PHE A 77 -19.15 20.61 -1.50
N ASN A 78 -19.40 20.55 -0.20
CA ASN A 78 -19.79 21.68 0.62
C ASN A 78 -18.73 21.90 1.71
N TRP A 79 -18.37 23.15 1.99
CA TRP A 79 -17.44 23.51 3.05
C TRP A 79 -18.09 24.58 3.93
N LYS A 80 -18.34 24.26 5.21
CA LYS A 80 -18.99 25.16 6.18
C LYS A 80 -20.36 25.70 5.73
N GLY A 81 -21.12 24.91 4.99
CA GLY A 81 -22.44 25.30 4.46
C GLY A 81 -22.37 25.88 3.05
N LEU A 82 -21.18 26.21 2.53
CA LEU A 82 -21.00 26.84 1.23
C LEU A 82 -20.76 25.77 0.15
N PRO A 83 -21.54 25.76 -0.95
CA PRO A 83 -21.36 24.77 -2.00
C PRO A 83 -20.17 25.11 -2.92
N LYS A 84 -19.51 24.07 -3.42
CA LYS A 84 -18.69 24.09 -4.64
C LYS A 84 -19.33 23.17 -5.68
N LYS A 85 -20.00 23.77 -6.66
CA LYS A 85 -20.73 23.04 -7.71
C LYS A 85 -19.83 22.25 -8.66
N SER A 86 -18.57 22.67 -8.79
CA SER A 86 -17.53 22.00 -9.55
C SER A 86 -16.15 22.45 -9.08
N GLY A 87 -15.35 21.52 -8.56
CA GLY A 87 -13.96 21.77 -8.18
C GLY A 87 -13.07 20.67 -8.75
N SER A 88 -12.06 21.05 -9.52
CA SER A 88 -11.11 20.09 -10.08
C SER A 88 -9.79 20.13 -9.33
N LEU A 89 -9.18 18.96 -9.13
CA LEU A 89 -7.90 18.81 -8.46
C LEU A 89 -7.12 17.62 -9.02
N MET A 90 -5.79 17.71 -8.96
CA MET A 90 -4.90 16.58 -9.24
C MET A 90 -4.78 15.73 -7.98
N ILE A 91 -4.78 14.41 -8.11
CA ILE A 91 -4.71 13.45 -7.01
C ILE A 91 -3.33 12.82 -6.98
N GLY A 92 -2.70 12.81 -5.80
CA GLY A 92 -1.42 12.13 -5.58
C GLY A 92 -0.18 12.91 -6.04
N THR A 93 -0.35 14.15 -6.50
CA THR A 93 0.74 15.09 -6.82
C THR A 93 1.28 15.77 -5.56
N SER A 94 2.52 16.26 -5.58
CA SER A 94 3.04 17.09 -4.48
C SER A 94 2.67 18.58 -4.68
N PRO A 95 2.59 19.40 -3.61
CA PRO A 95 2.30 20.83 -3.75
C PRO A 95 3.28 21.56 -4.65
N GLU A 96 4.56 21.22 -4.60
CA GLU A 96 5.59 21.80 -5.46
C GLU A 96 5.44 21.37 -6.93
N PHE A 97 4.95 20.15 -7.20
CA PHE A 97 4.59 19.73 -8.56
C PHE A 97 3.41 20.53 -9.10
N ASP A 98 2.31 20.63 -8.34
CA ASP A 98 1.13 21.43 -8.70
C ASP A 98 1.56 22.87 -9.01
N MET A 99 2.32 23.48 -8.10
CA MET A 99 2.77 24.86 -8.22
C MET A 99 3.68 25.06 -9.44
N ALA A 100 4.62 24.15 -9.70
CA ALA A 100 5.49 24.21 -10.87
C ALA A 100 4.71 24.06 -12.19
N LEU A 101 3.85 23.06 -12.28
CA LEU A 101 3.03 22.79 -13.47
C LEU A 101 2.09 23.95 -13.77
N TYR A 102 1.39 24.45 -12.74
CA TYR A 102 0.49 25.59 -12.87
C TYR A 102 1.23 26.87 -13.25
N THR A 103 2.44 27.10 -12.73
CA THR A 103 3.28 28.23 -13.14
C THR A 103 3.69 28.12 -14.60
N MET A 104 4.20 26.96 -15.02
CA MET A 104 4.59 26.71 -16.40
C MET A 104 3.41 26.93 -17.36
N CYS A 105 2.26 26.36 -17.03
CA CYS A 105 1.05 26.51 -17.83
C CYS A 105 0.56 27.96 -17.86
N PHE A 106 0.54 28.66 -16.73
CA PHE A 106 0.21 30.08 -16.69
C PHE A 106 1.17 30.95 -17.50
N LEU A 107 2.46 30.64 -17.51
CA LEU A 107 3.42 31.38 -18.34
C LEU A 107 3.25 31.10 -19.82
N SER A 108 2.86 29.88 -20.17
CA SER A 108 2.81 29.41 -21.56
C SER A 108 1.47 29.72 -22.23
N ARG A 109 0.35 29.59 -21.50
CA ARG A 109 -1.03 29.69 -22.01
C ARG A 109 -1.93 30.32 -20.93
N ARG A 110 -2.46 31.52 -21.18
CA ARG A 110 -3.39 32.24 -20.26
C ARG A 110 -4.76 32.43 -20.88
N GLY A 111 -5.78 32.57 -20.05
CA GLY A 111 -7.13 32.94 -20.45
C GLY A 111 -7.91 31.78 -21.04
N LYS A 112 -8.46 31.96 -22.24
CA LYS A 112 -9.32 30.95 -22.89
C LYS A 112 -8.52 29.77 -23.46
N GLU A 113 -7.20 29.87 -23.56
CA GLU A 113 -6.34 28.78 -24.01
C GLU A 113 -6.01 27.83 -22.86
N THR A 114 -6.16 26.53 -23.11
CA THR A 114 -5.80 25.49 -22.14
C THR A 114 -4.39 24.98 -22.42
N CYS A 115 -3.60 24.84 -21.35
CA CYS A 115 -2.29 24.21 -21.39
C CYS A 115 -2.47 22.68 -21.35
N GLN A 116 -2.25 22.01 -22.47
CA GLN A 116 -2.38 20.56 -22.57
C GLN A 116 -1.11 19.89 -22.06
N VAL A 117 -1.24 19.01 -21.07
CA VAL A 117 -0.13 18.29 -20.45
C VAL A 117 -0.49 16.82 -20.26
N GLU A 118 0.52 15.97 -20.14
CA GLU A 118 0.34 14.58 -19.77
C GLU A 118 0.90 14.35 -18.37
N VAL A 119 0.07 13.80 -17.48
CA VAL A 119 0.48 13.46 -16.11
C VAL A 119 0.22 11.98 -15.89
N ASN A 120 1.28 11.19 -15.68
CA ASN A 120 1.22 9.73 -15.55
C ASN A 120 0.42 9.05 -16.69
N GLY A 121 0.69 9.40 -17.95
CA GLY A 121 -0.03 8.82 -19.10
C GLY A 121 -1.46 9.34 -19.29
N CYS A 122 -1.93 10.25 -18.42
CA CYS A 122 -3.28 10.82 -18.51
C CYS A 122 -3.21 12.23 -19.12
N PRO A 123 -3.91 12.48 -20.25
CA PRO A 123 -4.03 13.84 -20.78
C PRO A 123 -4.87 14.69 -19.82
N VAL A 124 -4.26 15.79 -19.36
CA VAL A 124 -4.84 16.77 -18.46
C VAL A 124 -4.73 18.13 -19.13
N SER A 125 -5.83 18.88 -19.13
CA SER A 125 -5.81 20.29 -19.50
C SER A 125 -5.56 21.10 -18.24
N VAL A 126 -4.72 22.13 -18.27
CA VAL A 126 -4.63 23.12 -17.21
C VAL A 126 -5.21 24.43 -17.73
N THR A 127 -6.23 24.92 -17.04
CA THR A 127 -6.85 26.22 -17.34
C THR A 127 -6.31 27.23 -16.36
N SER A 128 -5.83 28.37 -16.84
CA SER A 128 -5.34 29.44 -16.00
C SER A 128 -5.88 30.79 -16.46
N TYR A 129 -6.30 31.63 -15.51
CA TYR A 129 -6.72 33.00 -15.76
C TYR A 129 -5.83 33.94 -14.98
N ASP A 130 -5.52 35.07 -15.57
CA ASP A 130 -4.79 36.14 -14.93
C ASP A 130 -5.73 37.08 -14.16
N MET A 131 -5.13 37.76 -13.18
CA MET A 131 -5.73 38.91 -12.51
C MET A 131 -4.79 40.09 -12.74
N VAL A 132 -5.26 41.11 -13.44
CA VAL A 132 -4.47 42.32 -13.70
C VAL A 132 -4.85 43.39 -12.68
N GLN A 133 -3.88 43.84 -11.89
CA GLN A 133 -4.06 44.94 -10.95
C GLN A 133 -2.85 45.87 -11.01
N ASN A 134 -3.10 47.18 -11.16
CA ASN A 134 -2.08 48.23 -11.23
C ASN A 134 -0.99 47.92 -12.29
N GLY A 135 -1.40 47.44 -13.48
CA GLY A 135 -0.49 47.09 -14.57
C GLY A 135 0.33 45.81 -14.36
N LYS A 136 0.11 45.07 -13.26
CA LYS A 136 0.78 43.80 -12.97
C LYS A 136 -0.19 42.63 -13.11
N ALA A 137 0.24 41.58 -13.81
CA ALA A 137 -0.51 40.33 -13.95
C ALA A 137 -0.12 39.32 -12.87
N TYR A 138 -1.11 38.83 -12.15
CA TYR A 138 -1.01 37.76 -11.15
C TYR A 138 -1.73 36.51 -11.66
N ILE A 139 -1.45 35.35 -11.06
CA ILE A 139 -2.30 34.17 -11.27
C ILE A 139 -3.64 34.43 -10.57
N GLY A 140 -4.70 34.60 -11.34
CA GLY A 140 -6.06 34.80 -10.85
C GLY A 140 -6.73 33.48 -10.49
N THR A 141 -6.62 32.45 -11.31
CA THR A 141 -6.94 31.08 -10.90
C THR A 141 -6.23 30.11 -11.81
N VAL A 142 -5.96 28.91 -11.32
CA VAL A 142 -5.38 27.83 -12.11
C VAL A 142 -5.81 26.51 -11.54
N TYR A 143 -6.31 25.64 -12.40
CA TYR A 143 -6.85 24.34 -12.01
C TYR A 143 -6.80 23.37 -13.18
N PRO A 144 -6.76 22.06 -12.89
CA PRO A 144 -6.76 21.04 -13.92
C PRO A 144 -8.20 20.84 -14.42
N THR A 145 -8.35 20.47 -15.68
CA THR A 145 -9.59 19.99 -16.27
C THR A 145 -9.27 18.72 -17.06
N ALA A 146 -10.30 17.93 -17.37
CA ALA A 146 -10.08 16.74 -18.18
C ALA A 146 -9.51 17.14 -19.55
N GLY A 147 -8.43 16.48 -19.97
CA GLY A 147 -7.88 16.61 -21.32
C GLY A 147 -8.90 16.19 -22.39
N PRO A 148 -8.73 16.64 -23.65
CA PRO A 148 -9.57 16.22 -24.77
C PRO A 148 -9.57 14.69 -24.90
N GLN A 149 -10.77 14.10 -25.03
CA GLN A 149 -10.97 12.66 -25.19
C GLN A 149 -10.75 12.17 -26.63
N ASN A 150 -10.44 13.08 -27.57
CA ASN A 150 -10.36 12.74 -28.98
C ASN A 150 -9.22 11.76 -29.22
N MET A 151 -9.64 10.50 -29.39
CA MET A 151 -8.82 9.35 -29.77
C MET A 151 -7.89 9.68 -30.94
N LEU A 152 -8.32 10.56 -31.86
CA LEU A 152 -7.52 10.94 -33.02
C LEU A 152 -6.23 11.69 -32.66
N HIS A 153 -6.24 12.59 -31.67
CA HIS A 153 -5.01 13.32 -31.29
C HIS A 153 -4.11 12.52 -30.37
N VAL A 154 -4.68 11.67 -29.51
CA VAL A 154 -3.91 10.71 -28.71
C VAL A 154 -3.21 9.71 -29.65
N VAL A 155 -3.90 9.24 -30.69
CA VAL A 155 -3.32 8.37 -31.71
C VAL A 155 -2.34 9.11 -32.60
N LEU A 156 -2.58 10.36 -33.04
CA LEU A 156 -1.63 11.10 -33.88
C LEU A 156 -0.34 11.45 -33.12
N MET A 157 -0.43 11.81 -31.83
CA MET A 157 0.75 12.03 -30.99
C MET A 157 1.46 10.71 -30.64
N ALA A 158 0.71 9.63 -30.42
CA ALA A 158 1.28 8.28 -30.27
C ALA A 158 1.86 7.74 -31.59
N MET A 159 1.42 8.21 -32.75
CA MET A 159 1.99 7.85 -34.05
C MET A 159 3.26 8.65 -34.36
N ILE A 160 3.36 9.91 -33.93
CA ILE A 160 4.59 10.71 -34.06
C ILE A 160 5.69 10.24 -33.09
N LEU A 161 5.32 9.60 -31.97
CA LEU A 161 6.28 9.04 -30.99
C LEU A 161 6.30 7.50 -30.88
N GLY A 162 5.64 6.78 -31.81
CA GLY A 162 5.70 5.32 -31.89
C GLY A 162 4.63 4.59 -31.07
N GLN A 163 3.68 4.01 -31.80
CA GLN A 163 2.78 2.88 -31.49
C GLN A 163 2.29 2.67 -30.03
N ALA A 164 1.00 2.93 -29.78
CA ALA A 164 0.18 2.06 -28.92
C ALA A 164 -1.33 2.30 -29.13
N VAL A 165 -1.96 1.46 -29.96
CA VAL A 165 -3.42 1.21 -29.92
C VAL A 165 -3.64 -0.08 -29.13
N LEU A 166 -4.39 0.01 -28.03
CA LEU A 166 -5.08 -1.07 -27.30
C LEU A 166 -4.37 -2.44 -27.24
N ALA A 167 -3.08 -2.46 -26.92
CA ALA A 167 -2.43 -3.65 -26.36
C ALA A 167 -2.61 -3.63 -24.84
N ALA A 168 -2.63 -4.80 -24.19
CA ALA A 168 -2.37 -4.86 -22.75
C ALA A 168 -1.11 -4.02 -22.44
N GLU A 169 -1.00 -3.44 -21.23
CA GLU A 169 0.25 -2.82 -20.74
C GLU A 169 1.30 -3.95 -20.61
N LYS A 170 1.81 -4.42 -21.76
CA LYS A 170 2.90 -5.36 -21.83
C LYS A 170 4.10 -4.60 -21.32
N ILE A 171 4.76 -5.16 -20.31
CA ILE A 171 6.07 -4.66 -19.87
C ILE A 171 6.93 -4.50 -21.13
N PRO A 172 7.48 -3.30 -21.37
CA PRO A 172 8.28 -3.03 -22.55
C PRO A 172 9.37 -4.09 -22.73
N ALA A 173 9.67 -4.43 -23.98
CA ALA A 173 10.76 -5.35 -24.25
C ALA A 173 12.07 -4.76 -23.73
N PHE A 174 12.82 -5.53 -22.95
CA PHE A 174 14.11 -5.13 -22.41
C PHE A 174 15.17 -6.13 -22.87
N SER A 175 15.79 -5.82 -24.01
CA SER A 175 16.84 -6.68 -24.58
C SER A 175 18.19 -6.36 -23.95
N VAL A 176 18.75 -7.35 -23.25
CA VAL A 176 20.04 -7.29 -22.55
C VAL A 176 20.70 -8.64 -22.66
N THR A 177 22.03 -8.69 -22.82
CA THR A 177 22.79 -9.94 -22.87
C THR A 177 23.05 -10.52 -21.48
N ASP A 178 23.31 -11.83 -21.38
CA ASP A 178 23.60 -12.47 -20.09
C ASP A 178 24.91 -11.98 -19.47
N THR A 179 25.87 -11.57 -20.29
CA THR A 179 27.11 -10.93 -19.84
C THR A 179 26.80 -9.60 -19.13
N GLU A 180 25.95 -8.76 -19.73
CA GLU A 180 25.51 -7.51 -19.11
C GLU A 180 24.72 -7.76 -17.83
N LEU A 181 23.84 -8.77 -17.79
CA LEU A 181 23.10 -9.13 -16.57
C LEU A 181 24.04 -9.56 -15.44
N LYS A 182 25.07 -10.36 -15.75
CA LYS A 182 26.11 -10.74 -14.77
C LYS A 182 26.88 -9.53 -14.27
N GLU A 183 27.33 -8.64 -15.15
CA GLU A 183 28.02 -7.41 -14.76
C GLU A 183 27.14 -6.49 -13.92
N MET A 184 25.88 -6.35 -14.30
CA MET A 184 24.92 -5.52 -13.58
C MET A 184 24.62 -6.10 -12.20
N SER A 185 24.45 -7.42 -12.08
CA SER A 185 24.24 -8.07 -10.77
C SER A 185 25.41 -7.84 -9.81
N LYS A 186 26.66 -7.82 -10.31
CA LYS A 186 27.87 -7.47 -9.53
C LYS A 186 27.85 -6.00 -9.12
N LYS A 187 27.59 -5.08 -10.05
CA LYS A 187 27.50 -3.64 -9.76
C LYS A 187 26.42 -3.33 -8.72
N LEU A 188 25.27 -4.00 -8.79
CA LEU A 188 24.23 -3.87 -7.76
C LEU A 188 24.71 -4.40 -6.40
N ARG A 189 25.45 -5.53 -6.39
CA ARG A 189 25.96 -6.15 -5.17
C ARG A 189 27.07 -5.32 -4.53
N ASP A 190 27.91 -4.69 -5.32
CA ASP A 190 28.96 -3.77 -4.86
C ASP A 190 28.35 -2.50 -4.27
N ALA A 191 27.23 -2.03 -4.85
CA ALA A 191 26.46 -0.89 -4.35
C ALA A 191 25.60 -1.20 -3.10
N ASP A 192 25.45 -2.47 -2.71
CA ASP A 192 24.67 -2.89 -1.55
C ASP A 192 25.43 -2.60 -0.24
N GLU A 193 25.29 -1.39 0.28
CA GLU A 193 25.95 -0.93 1.52
C GLU A 193 25.31 -1.52 2.79
N ASN A 194 24.05 -1.94 2.66
CA ASN A 194 23.26 -2.42 3.78
C ASN A 194 23.31 -3.95 3.94
N LYS A 195 24.00 -4.68 3.06
CA LYS A 195 24.29 -6.10 3.24
C LYS A 195 24.92 -6.44 4.58
N ALA A 196 24.75 -7.71 4.97
CA ALA A 196 25.44 -8.26 6.12
C ALA A 196 26.96 -8.26 5.86
N SER A 197 27.72 -7.74 6.82
CA SER A 197 29.16 -7.87 6.85
C SER A 197 29.55 -9.27 7.37
N ARG A 198 30.81 -9.66 7.12
CA ARG A 198 31.35 -10.94 7.59
C ARG A 198 31.15 -11.08 9.11
N GLY A 199 30.62 -12.22 9.55
CA GLY A 199 30.35 -12.52 10.96
C GLY A 199 29.08 -11.91 11.56
N GLN A 200 28.33 -11.08 10.80
CA GLN A 200 27.03 -10.58 11.25
C GLN A 200 25.91 -11.62 11.12
N ILE A 201 26.09 -12.62 10.24
CA ILE A 201 25.19 -13.75 10.07
C ILE A 201 25.99 -15.04 10.19
N GLN A 202 25.46 -15.99 10.95
CA GLN A 202 25.94 -17.36 11.03
C GLN A 202 24.76 -18.30 10.79
N VAL A 203 24.89 -19.18 9.80
CA VAL A 203 23.87 -20.16 9.42
C VAL A 203 24.34 -21.57 9.74
N ASN A 204 23.39 -22.42 10.07
CA ASN A 204 23.57 -23.82 10.41
C ASN A 204 22.73 -24.69 9.47
N PHE A 205 23.40 -25.16 8.41
CA PHE A 205 22.76 -25.97 7.38
C PHE A 205 22.26 -27.33 7.90
N GLN A 206 22.88 -27.90 8.94
CA GLN A 206 22.50 -29.21 9.48
C GLN A 206 22.50 -30.31 8.40
N GLY A 207 21.51 -31.21 8.40
CA GLY A 207 21.41 -32.32 7.46
C GLY A 207 20.86 -31.93 6.09
N HIS A 208 21.30 -32.68 5.07
CA HIS A 208 20.76 -32.58 3.72
C HIS A 208 19.39 -33.27 3.65
N THR A 209 18.45 -32.70 2.90
CA THR A 209 17.13 -33.28 2.65
C THR A 209 16.73 -33.18 1.16
N SER A 210 15.54 -33.67 0.81
CA SER A 210 14.98 -33.57 -0.54
C SER A 210 13.50 -33.19 -0.52
N THR A 211 12.94 -32.87 -1.69
CA THR A 211 11.51 -32.54 -1.82
C THR A 211 10.56 -33.68 -1.39
N ARG A 212 11.07 -34.92 -1.37
CA ARG A 212 10.31 -36.15 -1.04
C ARG A 212 10.60 -36.68 0.36
N ASP A 213 11.71 -36.30 0.97
CA ASP A 213 12.16 -36.82 2.27
C ASP A 213 11.24 -36.32 3.39
N THR A 214 10.64 -37.22 4.17
CA THR A 214 9.70 -36.86 5.24
C THR A 214 10.37 -36.68 6.60
N SER A 215 11.68 -36.93 6.70
CA SER A 215 12.42 -36.88 7.96
C SER A 215 12.77 -35.45 8.33
N ASP A 216 12.87 -35.19 9.63
CA ASP A 216 13.49 -33.96 10.12
C ASP A 216 15.01 -34.11 10.15
N ASN A 217 15.69 -33.41 9.25
CA ASN A 217 17.15 -33.41 9.15
C ASN A 217 17.78 -32.19 9.82
N ALA A 218 16.98 -31.36 10.48
CA ALA A 218 17.42 -30.10 11.06
C ALA A 218 16.70 -29.79 12.38
N PRO A 219 17.00 -30.53 13.46
CA PRO A 219 16.33 -30.33 14.76
C PRO A 219 16.64 -28.99 15.44
N ARG A 220 17.54 -28.17 14.87
CA ARG A 220 17.89 -26.83 15.37
C ARG A 220 17.48 -25.76 14.37
N ARG A 221 17.58 -24.51 14.80
CA ARG A 221 17.36 -23.35 13.93
C ARG A 221 18.42 -23.26 12.82
N PHE A 222 18.01 -22.74 11.66
CA PHE A 222 18.88 -22.42 10.54
C PHE A 222 19.78 -21.22 10.84
N PHE A 223 19.29 -20.20 11.54
CA PHE A 223 20.12 -19.06 11.95
C PHE A 223 20.65 -19.25 13.37
N ASP A 224 21.94 -19.55 13.50
CA ASP A 224 22.63 -19.58 14.80
C ASP A 224 22.81 -18.15 15.35
N LYS A 225 23.08 -17.18 14.47
CA LYS A 225 23.31 -15.79 14.85
C LYS A 225 22.92 -14.81 13.75
N VAL A 226 22.25 -13.73 14.15
CA VAL A 226 22.07 -12.50 13.36
C VAL A 226 22.36 -11.31 14.27
N ASP A 227 23.31 -10.46 13.89
CA ASP A 227 23.68 -9.25 14.63
C ASP A 227 22.52 -8.25 14.64
N GLY A 228 22.06 -7.84 15.83
CA GLY A 228 20.96 -6.89 15.99
C GLY A 228 21.21 -5.55 15.31
N ARG A 229 22.47 -5.09 15.23
CA ARG A 229 22.83 -3.82 14.57
C ARG A 229 22.58 -3.85 13.06
N LEU A 230 22.60 -5.04 12.45
CA LEU A 230 22.21 -5.20 11.05
C LEU A 230 20.73 -4.85 10.86
N LEU A 231 19.89 -5.28 11.79
CA LEU A 231 18.43 -5.06 11.77
C LEU A 231 18.05 -3.62 12.08
N GLU A 232 18.98 -2.84 12.65
CA GLU A 232 18.75 -1.44 12.95
C GLU A 232 18.87 -0.51 11.74
N LYS A 233 19.45 -0.99 10.64
CA LYS A 233 19.60 -0.23 9.39
C LYS A 233 18.20 0.18 8.86
N PRO A 234 18.05 1.36 8.24
CA PRO A 234 16.74 1.91 7.90
C PRO A 234 15.85 0.99 7.05
N SER A 235 16.41 0.37 6.01
CA SER A 235 15.66 -0.52 5.12
C SER A 235 15.22 -1.81 5.81
N TYR A 236 16.03 -2.34 6.73
CA TYR A 236 15.68 -3.51 7.54
C TYR A 236 14.55 -3.18 8.51
N LYS A 237 14.66 -2.08 9.27
CA LYS A 237 13.59 -1.65 10.19
C LYS A 237 12.25 -1.47 9.47
N GLN A 238 12.27 -0.78 8.33
CA GLN A 238 11.06 -0.53 7.55
C GLN A 238 10.50 -1.81 6.93
N PHE A 239 11.36 -2.72 6.45
CA PHE A 239 10.92 -4.03 5.98
C PHE A 239 10.24 -4.84 7.09
N LEU A 240 10.84 -4.88 8.28
CA LEU A 240 10.29 -5.58 9.44
C LEU A 240 8.95 -4.99 9.88
N ALA A 241 8.81 -3.66 9.83
CA ALA A 241 7.57 -2.94 10.11
C ALA A 241 6.51 -3.07 9.01
N LEU A 242 6.82 -3.67 7.86
CA LEU A 242 5.79 -4.06 6.90
C LEU A 242 5.22 -5.44 7.24
N ALA A 243 5.99 -6.29 7.92
CA ALA A 243 5.69 -7.71 8.06
C ALA A 243 4.49 -8.03 8.97
N ASP A 244 4.05 -7.06 9.78
CA ASP A 244 2.87 -7.12 10.64
C ASP A 244 1.58 -6.66 9.93
N ASN A 245 1.69 -6.13 8.71
CA ASN A 245 0.54 -5.74 7.90
C ASN A 245 -0.09 -6.89 7.11
N PHE A 246 0.59 -8.04 7.00
CA PHE A 246 0.22 -9.08 6.03
C PHE A 246 -0.36 -10.33 6.69
N ASN A 247 -1.35 -10.93 6.02
CA ASN A 247 -1.88 -12.23 6.38
C ASN A 247 -1.46 -13.27 5.34
N ARG A 248 -0.78 -14.33 5.80
CA ARG A 248 -0.28 -15.39 4.93
C ARG A 248 -1.38 -16.14 4.15
N HIS A 249 -2.63 -16.16 4.64
CA HIS A 249 -3.71 -16.95 4.02
C HIS A 249 -4.33 -16.22 2.82
N THR A 250 -4.04 -16.69 1.62
CA THR A 250 -4.67 -16.19 0.40
C THR A 250 -6.19 -16.42 0.40
N GLY A 251 -6.94 -15.54 -0.25
CA GLY A 251 -8.42 -15.55 -0.33
C GLY A 251 -9.13 -14.89 0.86
N THR A 252 -8.40 -14.43 1.88
CA THR A 252 -8.95 -13.78 3.08
C THR A 252 -8.75 -12.27 3.03
N THR A 253 -9.75 -11.49 3.46
CA THR A 253 -9.55 -10.04 3.61
C THR A 253 -8.63 -9.82 4.80
N GLU A 254 -7.41 -9.38 4.54
CA GLU A 254 -6.41 -9.15 5.58
C GLU A 254 -6.95 -8.19 6.66
N PRO A 255 -6.80 -8.52 7.95
CA PRO A 255 -6.90 -7.52 9.00
C PRO A 255 -5.63 -6.67 8.93
N ARG A 256 -5.82 -5.38 8.68
CA ARG A 256 -4.73 -4.42 8.65
C ARG A 256 -4.44 -4.01 10.11
N VAL A 257 -3.21 -4.26 10.55
CA VAL A 257 -2.57 -4.07 11.89
C VAL A 257 -2.80 -5.18 12.93
N SER A 258 -1.70 -5.53 13.62
CA SER A 258 -1.41 -6.72 14.45
C SER A 258 -2.28 -6.97 15.70
N VAL A 259 -2.22 -8.22 16.19
CA VAL A 259 -2.93 -8.78 17.37
C VAL A 259 -2.64 -8.01 18.68
N ALA A 260 -1.58 -7.20 18.74
CA ALA A 260 -1.17 -6.50 19.97
C ALA A 260 -2.09 -5.33 20.37
N GLU A 261 -2.78 -4.69 19.42
CA GLU A 261 -3.69 -3.56 19.74
C GLU A 261 -5.08 -4.01 20.24
N VAL A 262 -5.36 -5.32 20.26
CA VAL A 262 -6.64 -5.85 20.78
C VAL A 262 -6.69 -5.82 22.32
N ARG A 263 -5.57 -5.66 23.02
CA ARG A 263 -5.51 -5.72 24.50
C ARG A 263 -5.84 -4.43 25.24
N PHE A 264 -6.01 -3.29 24.56
CA PHE A 264 -6.29 -2.00 25.21
C PHE A 264 -7.69 -1.43 24.97
N ALA A 265 -8.61 -2.22 24.40
CA ALA A 265 -9.99 -1.80 24.12
C ALA A 265 -11.06 -2.50 24.95
N GLU A 266 -10.71 -3.12 26.09
CA GLU A 266 -11.69 -3.44 27.13
C GLU A 266 -11.64 -2.38 28.24
N PRO A 267 -12.52 -1.36 28.22
CA PRO A 267 -12.93 -0.76 29.46
C PRO A 267 -13.84 -1.77 30.15
N HIS A 268 -13.42 -2.19 31.35
CA HIS A 268 -14.23 -2.82 32.37
C HIS A 268 -15.69 -2.36 32.29
N SER A 269 -16.60 -3.33 32.34
CA SER A 269 -18.04 -3.18 32.46
C SER A 269 -18.45 -2.06 33.43
N SER A 270 -18.60 -0.84 32.94
CA SER A 270 -19.35 0.20 33.65
C SER A 270 -20.84 -0.10 33.43
N LEU A 271 -21.37 -0.93 34.33
CA LEU A 271 -22.81 -1.15 34.52
C LEU A 271 -23.49 0.20 34.78
N GLY A 272 -24.07 0.80 33.73
CA GLY A 272 -24.97 1.93 33.88
C GLY A 272 -26.28 1.48 34.53
N LEU A 273 -26.39 1.64 35.84
CA LEU A 273 -27.63 1.46 36.61
C LEU A 273 -28.58 2.63 36.34
N PHE A 274 -29.69 2.39 35.63
CA PHE A 274 -30.79 3.34 35.55
C PHE A 274 -31.80 3.06 36.68
N ARG A 275 -32.04 4.07 37.54
CA ARG A 275 -33.09 4.03 38.57
C ARG A 275 -34.29 4.85 38.09
N LEU A 276 -35.31 4.19 37.55
CA LEU A 276 -36.60 4.82 37.26
C LEU A 276 -37.42 4.86 38.57
N LYS A 277 -37.66 6.06 39.11
CA LYS A 277 -38.60 6.30 40.21
C LYS A 277 -40.00 6.41 39.61
N VAL A 278 -40.87 5.44 39.86
CA VAL A 278 -42.32 5.55 39.64
C VAL A 278 -42.97 5.73 41.01
N HIS A 279 -43.72 6.80 41.21
CA HIS A 279 -44.51 7.02 42.41
C HIS A 279 -45.84 6.27 42.29
N SER A 280 -45.97 5.15 42.99
CA SER A 280 -47.26 4.70 43.49
C SER A 280 -47.06 3.97 44.83
N ARG A 281 -48.02 4.19 45.74
CA ARG A 281 -48.06 3.56 47.06
C ARG A 281 -48.29 2.07 46.85
N HIS A 282 -47.31 1.27 47.27
CA HIS A 282 -47.30 -0.13 47.72
C HIS A 282 -45.93 -0.71 47.31
N GLU A 283 -45.22 -1.28 48.29
CA GLU A 283 -43.85 -1.78 48.16
C GLU A 283 -43.68 -2.71 46.95
N VAL A 284 -42.73 -2.40 46.06
CA VAL A 284 -42.32 -3.30 44.99
C VAL A 284 -40.81 -3.53 45.09
N MET A 285 -40.44 -4.80 45.25
CA MET A 285 -39.08 -5.30 45.14
C MET A 285 -38.41 -4.83 43.83
N ALA A 286 -37.30 -4.11 43.95
CA ALA A 286 -36.45 -3.75 42.83
C ALA A 286 -35.73 -4.99 42.29
N ARG A 287 -36.23 -5.61 41.22
CA ARG A 287 -35.48 -6.64 40.48
C ARG A 287 -34.58 -6.02 39.43
N HIS A 288 -33.29 -6.32 39.52
CA HIS A 288 -32.25 -5.93 38.58
C HIS A 288 -32.40 -6.73 37.27
N VAL A 289 -32.60 -6.06 36.13
CA VAL A 289 -32.66 -6.72 34.82
C VAL A 289 -31.31 -6.53 34.11
N LYS A 290 -30.50 -7.60 34.02
CA LYS A 290 -29.31 -7.65 33.16
C LYS A 290 -29.73 -7.91 31.72
N ILE A 291 -29.39 -7.01 30.80
CA ILE A 291 -29.61 -7.20 29.35
C ILE A 291 -28.27 -7.55 28.70
N SER A 292 -28.14 -8.79 28.21
CA SER A 292 -26.97 -9.25 27.44
C SER A 292 -27.36 -9.35 25.96
N CYS A 293 -26.69 -8.59 25.08
CA CYS A 293 -26.93 -8.66 23.63
C CYS A 293 -26.06 -9.78 23.00
N GLY A 294 -26.41 -11.05 23.20
CA GLY A 294 -25.81 -12.23 22.52
C GLY A 294 -26.53 -12.63 21.21
N GLN A 295 -25.89 -13.43 20.35
CA GLN A 295 -26.54 -14.00 19.16
C GLN A 295 -27.65 -15.00 19.56
N PRO A 296 -28.79 -15.08 18.83
CA PRO A 296 -29.80 -16.09 19.11
C PRO A 296 -29.31 -17.46 18.63
N LYS A 297 -29.11 -18.42 19.54
CA LYS A 297 -29.05 -19.83 19.17
C LYS A 297 -30.47 -20.27 18.78
N ALA A 298 -30.61 -20.83 17.58
CA ALA A 298 -31.81 -21.55 17.18
C ALA A 298 -31.97 -22.77 18.11
N GLN A 299 -33.08 -22.85 18.83
CA GLN A 299 -33.52 -24.09 19.48
C GLN A 299 -34.62 -24.72 18.63
N SER A 300 -34.42 -25.98 18.26
CA SER A 300 -35.40 -26.87 17.64
C SER A 300 -36.55 -27.21 18.61
N PRO A 301 -37.72 -27.61 18.11
CA PRO A 301 -38.90 -27.86 18.95
C PRO A 301 -38.95 -29.31 19.41
N LEU A 302 -39.02 -29.56 20.73
CA LEU A 302 -39.50 -30.83 21.29
C LEU A 302 -40.33 -30.60 22.56
N HIS A 303 -41.60 -30.97 22.43
CA HIS A 303 -42.66 -31.37 23.37
C HIS A 303 -42.70 -31.00 24.89
N SER A 304 -43.90 -30.47 25.23
CA SER A 304 -44.80 -30.84 26.34
C SER A 304 -44.62 -30.27 27.75
N GLY A 305 -45.73 -29.78 28.31
CA GLY A 305 -45.92 -29.50 29.75
C GLY A 305 -46.93 -28.38 30.02
N TRP A 306 -48.20 -28.74 30.21
CA TRP A 306 -49.24 -27.86 30.75
C TRP A 306 -48.97 -27.55 32.24
N TYR A 307 -49.09 -26.29 32.67
CA TYR A 307 -50.03 -25.80 33.69
C TYR A 307 -49.78 -24.34 34.11
N SER A 308 -50.91 -23.64 34.26
CA SER A 308 -51.21 -22.52 35.16
C SER A 308 -50.83 -21.08 34.79
N THR A 309 -51.92 -20.32 34.66
CA THR A 309 -52.16 -18.91 34.39
C THR A 309 -51.75 -17.98 35.54
N HIS A 310 -51.09 -16.87 35.21
CA HIS A 310 -51.35 -15.57 35.85
C HIS A 310 -51.55 -14.54 34.74
N SER A 311 -52.74 -13.96 34.68
CA SER A 311 -53.10 -12.91 33.72
C SER A 311 -52.31 -11.65 34.04
N LYS A 312 -51.27 -11.38 33.24
CA LYS A 312 -50.62 -10.06 33.25
C LYS A 312 -51.64 -9.03 32.80
N THR A 313 -51.84 -7.99 33.60
CA THR A 313 -52.76 -6.89 33.27
C THR A 313 -52.30 -6.18 31.99
N LEU A 314 -53.23 -5.56 31.25
CA LEU A 314 -52.94 -4.90 29.96
C LEU A 314 -51.81 -3.86 30.06
N LEU A 315 -51.70 -3.19 31.21
CA LEU A 315 -50.64 -2.22 31.54
C LEU A 315 -49.26 -2.88 31.71
N GLU A 316 -49.17 -4.07 32.32
CA GLU A 316 -47.92 -4.82 32.44
C GLU A 316 -47.46 -5.39 31.09
N GLN A 317 -48.40 -5.80 30.23
CA GLN A 317 -48.09 -6.24 28.88
C GLN A 317 -47.55 -5.07 28.03
N GLN A 318 -48.16 -3.89 28.12
CA GLN A 318 -47.68 -2.68 27.46
C GLN A 318 -46.31 -2.23 28.00
N ALA A 319 -46.09 -2.23 29.32
CA ALA A 319 -44.79 -1.89 29.92
C ALA A 319 -43.67 -2.87 29.51
N MET A 320 -43.96 -4.18 29.44
CA MET A 320 -43.01 -5.17 28.92
C MET A 320 -42.72 -4.98 27.42
N GLN A 321 -43.71 -4.55 26.64
CA GLN A 321 -43.55 -4.27 25.21
C GLN A 321 -42.71 -3.01 24.97
N TRP A 322 -42.93 -1.93 25.73
CA TRP A 322 -42.10 -0.72 25.71
C TRP A 322 -40.65 -0.98 26.15
N ASN A 323 -40.44 -1.80 27.18
CA ASN A 323 -39.10 -2.21 27.60
C ASN A 323 -38.39 -3.07 26.54
N ARG A 324 -39.12 -3.93 25.81
CA ARG A 324 -38.57 -4.71 24.68
C ARG A 324 -38.21 -3.84 23.49
N ILE A 325 -39.02 -2.83 23.14
CA ILE A 325 -38.74 -1.89 22.05
C ILE A 325 -37.52 -1.04 22.39
N SER A 326 -37.46 -0.51 23.61
CA SER A 326 -36.34 0.31 24.10
C SER A 326 -35.03 -0.48 24.17
N ALA A 327 -35.07 -1.73 24.65
CA ALA A 327 -33.90 -2.63 24.64
C ALA A 327 -33.44 -2.99 23.23
N ARG A 328 -34.37 -3.20 22.27
CA ARG A 328 -34.04 -3.44 20.86
C ARG A 328 -33.41 -2.22 20.21
N MET A 329 -33.93 -1.03 20.46
CA MET A 329 -33.34 0.23 19.98
C MET A 329 -31.93 0.44 20.57
N TYR A 330 -31.74 0.18 21.87
CA TYR A 330 -30.44 0.29 22.52
C TYR A 330 -29.41 -0.73 22.02
N CYS A 331 -29.77 -2.02 21.89
CA CYS A 331 -28.88 -3.02 21.25
C CYS A 331 -28.60 -2.65 19.77
N LYS A 332 -29.54 -2.05 19.03
CA LYS A 332 -29.33 -1.58 17.65
C LYS A 332 -28.35 -0.40 17.61
N HIS A 333 -28.46 0.54 18.55
CA HIS A 333 -27.54 1.66 18.71
C HIS A 333 -26.12 1.19 19.09
N LEU A 334 -25.98 0.29 20.07
CA LEU A 334 -24.69 -0.30 20.45
C LEU A 334 -24.05 -1.11 19.32
N LYS A 335 -24.84 -1.88 18.57
CA LYS A 335 -24.37 -2.55 17.34
C LYS A 335 -23.89 -1.52 16.32
N GLY A 336 -24.63 -0.43 16.11
CA GLY A 336 -24.23 0.68 15.24
C GLY A 336 -22.90 1.33 15.64
N GLN A 337 -22.71 1.61 16.93
CA GLN A 337 -21.45 2.16 17.45
C GLN A 337 -20.28 1.17 17.28
N ARG A 338 -20.50 -0.13 17.50
CA ARG A 338 -19.48 -1.17 17.29
C ARG A 338 -19.08 -1.29 15.81
N TRP A 339 -20.04 -1.21 14.90
CA TRP A 339 -19.80 -1.17 13.45
C TRP A 339 -18.99 0.06 13.04
N GLN A 340 -19.34 1.25 13.54
CA GLN A 340 -18.59 2.49 13.26
C GLN A 340 -17.15 2.43 13.77
N ARG A 341 -16.92 1.91 14.99
CA ARG A 341 -15.56 1.70 15.53
C ARG A 341 -14.75 0.73 14.68
N SER A 342 -15.36 -0.37 14.24
CA SER A 342 -14.70 -1.34 13.35
C SER A 342 -14.32 -0.73 11.99
N LEU A 343 -15.19 0.12 11.41
CA LEU A 343 -14.90 0.83 10.17
C LEU A 343 -13.77 1.86 10.34
N LEU A 344 -13.77 2.60 11.45
CA LEU A 344 -12.70 3.55 11.78
C LEU A 344 -11.35 2.84 11.95
N GLN A 345 -11.32 1.73 12.70
CA GLN A 345 -10.12 0.92 12.90
C GLN A 345 -9.58 0.34 11.57
N LYS A 346 -10.48 -0.18 10.73
CA LYS A 346 -10.13 -0.69 9.40
C LYS A 346 -9.61 0.41 8.46
N ARG A 347 -10.07 1.66 8.65
CA ARG A 347 -9.63 2.83 7.87
C ARG A 347 -8.27 3.36 8.33
N THR A 348 -8.01 3.41 9.65
CA THR A 348 -6.71 3.84 10.20
C THR A 348 -5.58 2.90 9.82
N SER A 349 -5.82 1.59 9.88
CA SER A 349 -4.79 0.61 9.51
C SER A 349 -4.46 0.62 8.02
N LEU A 350 -5.46 0.84 7.17
CA LEU A 350 -5.32 1.09 5.73
C LEU A 350 -4.40 2.27 5.40
N ILE A 351 -4.48 3.35 6.18
CA ILE A 351 -3.67 4.55 5.99
C ILE A 351 -2.24 4.28 6.45
N GLN A 352 -2.07 3.54 7.54
CA GLN A 352 -0.77 3.18 8.09
C GLN A 352 0.01 2.28 7.12
N GLU A 353 -0.60 1.21 6.61
CA GLU A 353 0.03 0.30 5.63
C GLU A 353 0.51 1.05 4.38
N LYS A 354 -0.32 1.95 3.84
CA LYS A 354 0.05 2.79 2.68
C LYS A 354 1.22 3.71 3.00
N ARG A 355 1.27 4.26 4.22
CA ARG A 355 2.34 5.13 4.66
C ARG A 355 3.64 4.34 4.82
N GLU A 356 3.61 3.18 5.46
CA GLU A 356 4.76 2.30 5.64
C GLU A 356 5.29 1.81 4.30
N THR A 357 4.42 1.36 3.41
CA THR A 357 4.77 0.95 2.05
C THR A 357 5.42 2.09 1.27
N SER A 358 4.83 3.29 1.31
CA SER A 358 5.38 4.47 0.63
C SER A 358 6.73 4.89 1.22
N THR A 359 6.90 4.77 2.54
CA THR A 359 8.15 5.09 3.25
C THR A 359 9.25 4.10 2.88
N PHE A 360 8.95 2.80 2.93
CA PHE A 360 9.85 1.73 2.50
C PHE A 360 10.28 1.90 1.05
N LEU A 361 9.33 2.11 0.14
CA LEU A 361 9.64 2.31 -1.27
C LEU A 361 10.53 3.55 -1.50
N THR A 362 10.34 4.63 -0.74
CA THR A 362 11.20 5.83 -0.81
C THR A 362 12.64 5.48 -0.40
N THR A 363 12.81 4.88 0.77
CA THR A 363 14.11 4.45 1.29
C THR A 363 14.84 3.52 0.31
N VAL A 364 14.10 2.57 -0.27
CA VAL A 364 14.60 1.61 -1.26
C VAL A 364 15.05 2.34 -2.53
N LEU A 365 14.23 3.20 -3.12
CA LEU A 365 14.56 3.92 -4.36
C LEU A 365 15.71 4.92 -4.19
N GLU A 366 15.90 5.46 -2.98
CA GLU A 366 17.00 6.36 -2.65
C GLU A 366 18.34 5.64 -2.39
N SER A 367 18.31 4.32 -2.20
CA SER A 367 19.50 3.50 -1.98
C SER A 367 20.41 3.44 -3.21
N LYS A 368 21.69 3.12 -2.99
CA LYS A 368 22.68 3.02 -4.08
C LYS A 368 22.33 1.94 -5.13
N PRO A 369 21.92 0.70 -4.77
CA PRO A 369 21.54 -0.30 -5.77
C PRO A 369 20.43 0.18 -6.72
N TRP A 370 19.43 0.89 -6.20
CA TRP A 370 18.32 1.40 -7.00
C TRP A 370 18.70 2.59 -7.87
N LYS A 371 19.55 3.49 -7.38
CA LYS A 371 20.14 4.56 -8.20
C LYS A 371 20.95 3.99 -9.36
N VAL A 372 21.70 2.92 -9.11
CA VAL A 372 22.47 2.21 -10.15
C VAL A 372 21.53 1.56 -11.16
N LEU A 373 20.49 0.84 -10.72
CA LEU A 373 19.49 0.22 -11.61
C LEU A 373 18.74 1.27 -12.44
N TYR A 374 18.28 2.36 -11.81
CA TYR A 374 17.59 3.46 -12.49
C TYR A 374 18.44 4.03 -13.63
N ARG A 375 19.72 4.34 -13.35
CA ARG A 375 20.63 4.86 -14.38
C ARG A 375 20.85 3.87 -15.51
N TYR A 376 21.01 2.58 -15.20
CA TYR A 376 21.18 1.54 -16.21
C TYR A 376 19.94 1.43 -17.12
N LEU A 377 18.74 1.38 -16.55
CA LEU A 377 17.49 1.33 -17.30
C LEU A 377 17.28 2.61 -18.13
N ASN A 378 17.61 3.78 -17.58
CA ASN A 378 17.52 5.06 -18.28
C ASN A 378 18.48 5.10 -19.48
N GLN A 379 19.74 4.69 -19.30
CA GLN A 379 20.74 4.60 -20.38
C GLN A 379 20.32 3.63 -21.48
N LYS A 380 19.59 2.57 -21.12
CA LYS A 380 19.01 1.61 -22.08
C LYS A 380 17.69 2.09 -22.70
N GLY A 381 17.24 3.30 -22.39
CA GLY A 381 15.99 3.87 -22.92
C GLY A 381 14.73 3.14 -22.43
N HIS A 382 14.80 2.41 -21.31
CA HIS A 382 13.66 1.64 -20.82
C HIS A 382 12.55 2.60 -20.32
N PRO A 383 11.28 2.43 -20.76
CA PRO A 383 10.20 3.39 -20.45
C PRO A 383 9.92 3.58 -18.95
N PHE A 384 10.25 2.61 -18.11
CA PHE A 384 10.09 2.75 -16.67
C PHE A 384 11.05 3.79 -16.06
N ALA A 385 12.18 4.07 -16.70
CA ALA A 385 13.24 4.90 -16.14
C ALA A 385 13.36 6.29 -16.78
N VAL A 386 12.31 6.75 -17.49
CA VAL A 386 12.28 8.09 -18.13
C VAL A 386 12.40 9.25 -17.13
N SER A 387 11.84 9.09 -15.93
CA SER A 387 11.97 10.05 -14.83
C SER A 387 11.87 9.33 -13.48
N PRO A 388 12.38 9.91 -12.39
CA PRO A 388 12.25 9.32 -11.06
C PRO A 388 10.79 9.07 -10.64
N LEU A 389 9.86 9.94 -11.08
CA LEU A 389 8.43 9.80 -10.79
C LEU A 389 7.82 8.60 -11.50
N VAL A 390 8.09 8.45 -12.81
CA VAL A 390 7.60 7.31 -13.60
C VAL A 390 8.21 6.01 -13.07
N PHE A 391 9.49 6.03 -12.70
CA PHE A 391 10.16 4.89 -12.11
C PHE A 391 9.49 4.47 -10.80
N ARG A 392 9.27 5.42 -9.87
CA ARG A 392 8.55 5.13 -8.62
C ARG A 392 7.17 4.53 -8.88
N TYR A 393 6.40 5.07 -9.82
CA TYR A 393 5.08 4.57 -10.16
C TYR A 393 5.11 3.10 -10.61
N TRP A 394 6.01 2.75 -11.55
CA TRP A 394 6.11 1.39 -12.06
C TRP A 394 6.64 0.40 -11.03
N ILE A 395 7.62 0.80 -10.22
CA ILE A 395 8.12 -0.05 -9.13
C ILE A 395 7.03 -0.28 -8.07
N ALA A 396 6.25 0.76 -7.74
CA ALA A 396 5.09 0.60 -6.87
C ALA A 396 4.06 -0.37 -7.47
N GLN A 397 3.80 -0.27 -8.78
CA GLN A 397 2.86 -1.16 -9.47
C GLN A 397 3.32 -2.62 -9.46
N LEU A 398 4.58 -2.88 -9.78
CA LEU A 398 5.10 -4.24 -9.87
C LEU A 398 5.09 -4.97 -8.52
N TRP A 399 5.43 -4.26 -7.44
CA TRP A 399 5.68 -4.87 -6.13
C TRP A 399 4.51 -4.77 -5.17
N PHE A 400 3.77 -3.65 -5.14
CA PHE A 400 2.81 -3.35 -4.07
C PHE A 400 1.36 -3.24 -4.51
N VAL A 401 1.06 -3.25 -5.81
CA VAL A 401 -0.34 -3.29 -6.26
C VAL A 401 -0.88 -4.70 -6.14
N HIS A 402 -2.02 -4.83 -5.44
CA HIS A 402 -2.70 -6.10 -5.28
C HIS A 402 -3.31 -6.63 -6.59
N TYR A 403 -3.20 -7.94 -6.78
CA TYR A 403 -3.86 -8.72 -7.83
C TYR A 403 -4.38 -10.03 -7.22
N SER A 404 -5.11 -10.85 -7.98
CA SER A 404 -5.79 -12.04 -7.45
C SER A 404 -5.06 -13.34 -7.76
N ARG A 405 -4.59 -14.11 -6.79
CA ARG A 405 -4.00 -15.44 -7.05
C ARG A 405 -4.92 -16.63 -6.82
N ALA A 406 -6.03 -16.39 -6.14
CA ALA A 406 -7.05 -17.38 -5.85
C ALA A 406 -8.43 -16.70 -5.73
N ARG A 407 -9.47 -17.37 -6.24
CA ARG A 407 -10.89 -17.00 -6.01
C ARG A 407 -11.32 -15.59 -6.46
N GLY A 408 -10.57 -14.94 -7.36
CA GLY A 408 -10.94 -13.65 -7.95
C GLY A 408 -10.86 -12.45 -7.00
N ARG A 409 -10.22 -12.59 -5.83
CA ARG A 409 -10.03 -11.49 -4.87
C ARG A 409 -8.63 -10.94 -5.00
N ALA A 410 -8.49 -9.62 -5.17
CA ALA A 410 -7.20 -8.96 -5.25
C ALA A 410 -6.65 -8.72 -3.84
N ASP A 411 -5.95 -9.71 -3.31
CA ASP A 411 -5.53 -9.82 -1.90
C ASP A 411 -4.06 -10.17 -1.72
N THR A 412 -3.28 -10.12 -2.80
CA THR A 412 -1.85 -10.46 -2.82
C THR A 412 -1.08 -9.48 -3.68
N SER A 413 0.15 -9.16 -3.29
CA SER A 413 1.10 -8.39 -4.08
C SER A 413 2.38 -9.19 -4.38
N GLY A 414 3.21 -8.69 -5.31
CA GLY A 414 4.52 -9.31 -5.58
C GLY A 414 5.42 -9.25 -4.35
N PHE A 415 5.33 -8.17 -3.57
CA PHE A 415 6.08 -8.02 -2.33
C PHE A 415 5.64 -9.02 -1.28
N GLU A 416 4.33 -9.18 -1.06
CA GLU A 416 3.78 -10.15 -0.11
C GLU A 416 4.25 -11.57 -0.40
N HIS A 417 4.06 -12.04 -1.63
CA HIS A 417 4.43 -13.40 -1.99
C HIS A 417 5.91 -13.71 -1.80
N ILE A 418 6.78 -12.84 -2.33
CA ILE A 418 8.21 -13.11 -2.37
C ILE A 418 8.86 -12.85 -1.02
N PHE A 419 8.53 -11.74 -0.37
CA PHE A 419 9.21 -11.29 0.83
C PHE A 419 8.51 -11.71 2.12
N MET A 420 7.18 -11.66 2.18
CA MET A 420 6.42 -11.87 3.43
C MET A 420 5.96 -13.32 3.60
N GLY A 421 5.73 -14.00 2.48
CA GLY A 421 5.29 -15.38 2.41
C GLY A 421 3.78 -15.50 2.31
N GLU A 422 3.35 -16.47 1.51
CA GLU A 422 1.93 -16.77 1.25
C GLU A 422 1.68 -18.27 1.29
N GLU A 423 0.54 -18.63 1.83
CA GLU A 423 -0.01 -19.96 1.90
C GLU A 423 -1.12 -20.12 0.84
N LYS A 424 -1.07 -21.23 0.10
CA LYS A 424 -2.08 -21.61 -0.88
C LYS A 424 -2.28 -23.11 -0.83
N ASN A 425 -3.53 -23.55 -0.64
CA ASN A 425 -3.92 -24.96 -0.60
C ASN A 425 -3.13 -25.78 0.44
N ASN A 426 -2.98 -25.25 1.65
CA ASN A 426 -2.20 -25.85 2.76
C ASN A 426 -0.73 -26.11 2.42
N GLU A 427 -0.17 -25.30 1.51
CA GLU A 427 1.24 -25.32 1.15
C GLU A 427 1.77 -23.88 1.15
N ILE A 428 3.01 -23.70 1.61
CA ILE A 428 3.67 -22.41 1.54
C ILE A 428 4.12 -22.16 0.10
N SER A 429 3.35 -21.35 -0.62
CA SER A 429 3.63 -21.00 -2.01
C SER A 429 4.75 -19.96 -2.13
N GLY A 430 4.79 -18.98 -1.24
CA GLY A 430 5.76 -17.88 -1.24
C GLY A 430 6.94 -18.07 -0.28
N LEU A 431 7.51 -16.96 0.20
CA LEU A 431 8.61 -16.87 1.16
C LEU A 431 9.98 -17.27 0.59
N HIS A 432 10.67 -16.28 0.02
CA HIS A 432 12.00 -16.41 -0.61
C HIS A 432 13.03 -15.43 -0.01
N ASN A 433 12.72 -14.83 1.15
CA ASN A 433 13.55 -13.83 1.79
C ASN A 433 14.09 -14.31 3.14
N TRP A 434 15.41 -14.18 3.34
CA TRP A 434 16.08 -14.66 4.55
C TRP A 434 15.71 -13.89 5.81
N LEU A 435 15.43 -12.58 5.69
CA LEU A 435 15.10 -11.75 6.84
C LEU A 435 13.74 -12.16 7.40
N ARG A 436 12.75 -12.36 6.54
CA ARG A 436 11.44 -12.90 6.96
C ARG A 436 11.58 -14.31 7.55
N PHE A 437 12.33 -15.20 6.90
CA PHE A 437 12.62 -16.54 7.42
C PHE A 437 13.19 -16.47 8.85
N TYR A 438 14.23 -15.65 9.06
CA TYR A 438 14.84 -15.46 10.39
C TYR A 438 13.84 -14.97 11.43
N THR A 439 12.98 -14.01 11.08
CA THR A 439 11.98 -13.48 12.03
C THR A 439 10.93 -14.52 12.42
N LEU A 440 10.47 -15.34 11.47
CA LEU A 440 9.52 -16.41 11.71
C LEU A 440 10.14 -17.49 12.59
N GLU A 441 11.37 -17.91 12.29
CA GLU A 441 12.11 -18.90 13.09
C GLU A 441 12.36 -18.42 14.54
N LYS A 442 12.58 -17.11 14.73
CA LYS A 442 12.79 -16.53 16.05
C LYS A 442 11.51 -16.47 16.88
N ASN A 443 10.36 -16.23 16.25
CA ASN A 443 9.08 -16.08 16.93
C ASN A 443 8.41 -17.45 17.17
N ALA A 444 8.42 -17.90 18.42
CA ALA A 444 7.86 -19.20 18.79
C ALA A 444 6.35 -19.34 18.49
N THR A 445 5.60 -18.22 18.39
CA THR A 445 4.17 -18.27 18.07
C THR A 445 3.88 -18.58 16.61
N GLU A 446 4.88 -18.47 15.74
CA GLU A 446 4.72 -18.76 14.30
C GLU A 446 4.79 -20.25 14.02
N HIS A 447 5.26 -21.08 14.96
CA HIS A 447 5.47 -22.51 14.74
C HIS A 447 6.28 -22.80 13.46
N PHE A 448 7.33 -22.00 13.23
CA PHE A 448 8.20 -22.11 12.06
C PHE A 448 9.32 -23.11 12.32
N ASP A 449 9.53 -24.03 11.39
CA ASP A 449 10.35 -25.23 11.61
C ASP A 449 11.18 -25.59 10.36
N TYR A 450 12.49 -25.40 10.46
CA TYR A 450 13.44 -25.70 9.40
C TYR A 450 13.74 -27.21 9.35
N LYS A 451 13.65 -27.84 8.17
CA LYS A 451 13.74 -29.31 8.01
C LYS A 451 15.01 -29.83 7.34
N GLY A 452 15.89 -28.93 6.89
CA GLY A 452 17.14 -29.29 6.23
C GLY A 452 17.34 -28.59 4.89
N PHE A 453 18.56 -28.65 4.38
CA PHE A 453 18.93 -27.98 3.13
C PHE A 453 18.88 -28.96 1.95
N ILE A 454 18.42 -28.48 0.81
CA ILE A 454 18.42 -29.22 -0.46
C ILE A 454 19.64 -28.81 -1.28
N ILE A 455 19.89 -27.50 -1.38
CA ILE A 455 21.03 -26.95 -2.12
C ILE A 455 21.64 -25.82 -1.31
N LYS A 456 22.97 -25.70 -1.31
CA LYS A 456 23.68 -24.53 -0.78
C LYS A 456 24.76 -24.03 -1.73
N ARG A 457 25.02 -22.73 -1.69
CA ARG A 457 26.11 -22.03 -2.38
C ARG A 457 26.82 -21.15 -1.36
N GLY A 458 27.64 -21.79 -0.52
CA GLY A 458 28.25 -21.14 0.65
C GLY A 458 27.19 -20.47 1.53
N ASN A 459 27.49 -19.26 2.00
CA ASN A 459 26.56 -18.42 2.74
C ASN A 459 25.89 -17.37 1.83
N VAL A 460 25.78 -17.62 0.52
CA VAL A 460 25.19 -16.69 -0.46
C VAL A 460 23.74 -17.05 -0.78
N MET A 461 23.47 -18.35 -1.00
CA MET A 461 22.16 -18.83 -1.40
C MET A 461 21.93 -20.24 -0.86
N ALA A 462 20.70 -20.52 -0.46
CA ALA A 462 20.27 -21.84 -0.05
C ALA A 462 18.88 -22.15 -0.60
N SER A 463 18.64 -23.43 -0.91
CA SER A 463 17.30 -24.00 -1.06
C SER A 463 17.01 -24.86 0.16
N LEU A 464 15.95 -24.53 0.86
CA LEU A 464 15.60 -25.06 2.18
C LEU A 464 14.23 -25.73 2.13
N LYS A 465 14.05 -26.72 3.00
CA LYS A 465 12.74 -27.30 3.32
C LYS A 465 12.34 -26.81 4.71
N PHE A 466 11.08 -26.43 4.89
CA PHE A 466 10.59 -25.94 6.18
C PHE A 466 9.07 -26.01 6.28
N MET A 467 8.56 -25.87 7.50
CA MET A 467 7.14 -25.72 7.82
C MET A 467 6.87 -24.37 8.46
N TRP A 468 5.65 -23.86 8.29
CA TRP A 468 5.15 -22.66 8.97
C TRP A 468 3.76 -22.99 9.51
N GLY A 469 3.65 -23.28 10.80
CA GLY A 469 2.47 -23.99 11.32
C GLY A 469 2.41 -25.39 10.70
N ASP A 470 1.24 -25.78 10.20
CA ASP A 470 1.02 -27.09 9.60
C ASP A 470 1.38 -27.16 8.10
N ASP A 471 1.71 -26.02 7.49
CA ASP A 471 1.93 -25.92 6.05
C ASP A 471 3.38 -26.19 5.69
N LEU A 472 3.58 -27.07 4.71
CA LEU A 472 4.90 -27.45 4.24
C LEU A 472 5.37 -26.53 3.10
N LYS A 473 6.65 -26.16 3.09
CA LYS A 473 7.37 -25.77 1.87
C LYS A 473 8.35 -26.85 1.48
N ARG A 474 8.10 -27.55 0.37
CA ARG A 474 8.96 -28.64 -0.11
C ARG A 474 10.33 -28.16 -0.58
N SER A 475 10.41 -26.95 -1.12
CA SER A 475 11.64 -26.31 -1.56
C SER A 475 11.43 -24.80 -1.67
N GLY A 476 12.07 -24.03 -0.81
CA GLY A 476 12.14 -22.57 -0.87
C GLY A 476 13.57 -22.09 -0.95
N SER A 477 13.90 -21.39 -2.02
CA SER A 477 15.21 -20.80 -2.21
C SER A 477 15.27 -19.34 -1.80
N LEU A 478 16.36 -18.94 -1.17
CA LEU A 478 16.58 -17.58 -0.68
C LEU A 478 18.05 -17.17 -0.83
N LEU A 479 18.29 -15.86 -0.95
CA LEU A 479 19.61 -15.27 -0.81
C LEU A 479 19.88 -14.99 0.68
N ILE A 480 21.12 -15.11 1.13
CA ILE A 480 21.49 -14.94 2.54
C ILE A 480 22.34 -13.67 2.69
N GLY A 481 21.97 -12.81 3.65
CA GLY A 481 22.73 -11.61 3.99
C GLY A 481 22.67 -10.47 2.97
N THR A 482 21.72 -10.54 2.04
CA THR A 482 21.32 -9.45 1.15
C THR A 482 20.50 -8.39 1.89
N SER A 483 20.62 -7.12 1.52
CA SER A 483 19.66 -6.12 1.99
C SER A 483 18.32 -6.23 1.23
N PRO A 484 17.18 -5.81 1.84
CA PRO A 484 15.90 -5.79 1.15
C PRO A 484 15.93 -5.01 -0.18
N GLU A 485 16.61 -3.87 -0.21
CA GLU A 485 16.72 -3.03 -1.39
C GLU A 485 17.56 -3.67 -2.51
N TYR A 486 18.66 -4.36 -2.19
CA TYR A 486 19.45 -5.05 -3.20
C TYR A 486 18.67 -6.20 -3.83
N GLU A 487 18.03 -7.03 -3.01
CA GLU A 487 17.28 -8.19 -3.47
C GLU A 487 16.12 -7.77 -4.36
N MET A 488 15.36 -6.75 -3.95
CA MET A 488 14.28 -6.17 -4.74
C MET A 488 14.78 -5.52 -6.04
N ALA A 489 15.96 -4.87 -6.06
CA ALA A 489 16.57 -4.33 -7.27
C ALA A 489 17.00 -5.43 -8.26
N LEU A 490 17.69 -6.46 -7.77
CA LEU A 490 18.13 -7.61 -8.56
C LEU A 490 16.93 -8.32 -9.19
N TYR A 491 15.90 -8.57 -8.39
CA TYR A 491 14.67 -9.20 -8.85
C TYR A 491 13.92 -8.34 -9.88
N THR A 492 13.89 -7.02 -9.70
CA THR A 492 13.33 -6.11 -10.70
C THR A 492 14.10 -6.17 -12.01
N LEU A 493 15.44 -6.09 -11.97
CA LEU A 493 16.29 -6.20 -13.16
C LEU A 493 16.00 -7.49 -13.93
N CYS A 494 16.01 -8.62 -13.22
CA CYS A 494 15.79 -9.92 -13.82
C CYS A 494 14.38 -10.07 -14.37
N PHE A 495 13.34 -9.63 -13.66
CA PHE A 495 11.97 -9.69 -14.13
C PHE A 495 11.73 -8.87 -15.40
N LEU A 496 12.37 -7.71 -15.52
CA LEU A 496 12.28 -6.91 -16.74
C LEU A 496 13.01 -7.58 -17.91
N ALA A 497 14.17 -8.21 -17.65
CA ALA A 497 15.02 -8.80 -18.69
C ALA A 497 14.59 -10.20 -19.14
N ARG A 498 14.06 -11.02 -18.23
CA ARG A 498 13.88 -12.47 -18.38
C ARG A 498 12.66 -12.96 -17.59
N ARG A 499 11.79 -13.74 -18.24
CA ARG A 499 10.55 -14.27 -17.62
C ARG A 499 10.22 -15.66 -18.14
N GLY A 500 9.49 -16.43 -17.35
CA GLY A 500 8.99 -17.75 -17.69
C GLY A 500 10.12 -18.77 -17.82
N ARG A 501 10.31 -19.29 -19.03
CA ARG A 501 11.34 -20.32 -19.31
C ARG A 501 12.75 -19.75 -19.44
N ASP A 502 12.87 -18.43 -19.63
CA ASP A 502 14.14 -17.76 -19.78
C ASP A 502 14.63 -17.27 -18.40
N GLN A 503 15.77 -17.78 -17.95
CA GLN A 503 16.30 -17.55 -16.61
C GLN A 503 17.36 -16.45 -16.64
N CYS A 504 17.32 -15.54 -15.67
CA CYS A 504 18.27 -14.45 -15.57
C CYS A 504 19.59 -14.93 -14.94
N GLU A 505 20.66 -15.00 -15.73
CA GLU A 505 21.98 -15.39 -15.22
C GLU A 505 22.67 -14.25 -14.47
N VAL A 506 23.10 -14.50 -13.24
CA VAL A 506 23.72 -13.50 -12.36
C VAL A 506 24.92 -14.07 -11.60
N GLU A 507 25.76 -13.21 -11.05
CA GLU A 507 26.84 -13.61 -10.13
C GLU A 507 26.75 -12.78 -8.85
N ILE A 508 26.65 -13.46 -7.70
CA ILE A 508 26.61 -12.83 -6.38
C ILE A 508 27.79 -13.37 -5.57
N ASP A 509 28.64 -12.47 -5.07
CA ASP A 509 29.79 -12.79 -4.22
C ASP A 509 30.67 -13.93 -4.81
N GLY A 510 30.87 -13.93 -6.12
CA GLY A 510 31.68 -14.93 -6.83
C GLY A 510 30.97 -16.25 -7.15
N CYS A 511 29.69 -16.37 -6.83
CA CYS A 511 28.86 -17.53 -7.11
C CYS A 511 27.87 -17.26 -8.26
N PRO A 512 27.94 -18.03 -9.36
CA PRO A 512 26.92 -17.97 -10.40
C PRO A 512 25.59 -18.51 -9.89
N LEU A 513 24.53 -17.74 -10.12
CA LEU A 513 23.15 -18.08 -9.79
C LEU A 513 22.25 -17.78 -10.99
N LEU A 514 21.05 -18.32 -10.94
CA LEU A 514 19.99 -18.03 -11.88
C LEU A 514 18.84 -17.39 -11.08
N ILE A 515 18.18 -16.37 -11.63
CA ILE A 515 16.94 -15.83 -11.05
C ILE A 515 15.81 -16.28 -11.96
N THR A 516 14.89 -17.06 -11.40
CA THR A 516 13.71 -17.55 -12.12
C THR A 516 12.53 -16.67 -11.76
N SER A 517 11.81 -16.17 -12.77
CA SER A 517 10.65 -15.31 -12.55
C SER A 517 9.48 -15.62 -13.45
N PHE A 518 8.28 -15.50 -12.89
CA PHE A 518 7.01 -15.70 -13.55
C PHE A 518 6.17 -14.45 -13.42
N ASP A 519 5.45 -14.10 -14.48
CA ASP A 519 4.48 -13.02 -14.48
C ASP A 519 3.05 -13.54 -14.33
N ILE A 520 2.19 -12.65 -13.85
CA ILE A 520 0.74 -12.84 -13.79
C ILE A 520 0.12 -11.69 -14.56
N VAL A 521 -0.77 -12.01 -15.51
CA VAL A 521 -1.47 -11.00 -16.31
C VAL A 521 -2.93 -10.95 -15.87
N GLN A 522 -3.38 -9.79 -15.39
CA GLN A 522 -4.75 -9.55 -14.96
C GLN A 522 -5.20 -8.15 -15.33
N ASN A 523 -6.43 -8.00 -15.82
CA ASN A 523 -7.00 -6.71 -16.22
C ASN A 523 -6.05 -5.91 -17.12
N ASN A 524 -5.43 -6.59 -18.10
CA ASN A 524 -4.44 -6.03 -19.04
C ASN A 524 -3.17 -5.45 -18.39
N LYS A 525 -2.89 -5.79 -17.14
CA LYS A 525 -1.66 -5.42 -16.42
C LYS A 525 -0.83 -6.64 -16.10
N VAL A 526 0.49 -6.45 -16.08
CA VAL A 526 1.47 -7.48 -15.73
C VAL A 526 1.94 -7.25 -14.31
N PHE A 527 1.99 -8.33 -13.53
CA PHE A 527 2.43 -8.35 -12.14
C PHE A 527 3.56 -9.36 -11.96
N ILE A 528 4.41 -9.13 -10.96
CA ILE A 528 5.39 -10.13 -10.53
C ILE A 528 4.62 -11.25 -9.84
N GLY A 529 4.62 -12.44 -10.45
CA GLY A 529 4.10 -13.67 -9.86
C GLY A 529 5.11 -14.22 -8.85
N SER A 530 5.89 -15.23 -9.22
CA SER A 530 6.99 -15.71 -8.36
C SER A 530 8.33 -15.23 -8.89
N ILE A 531 9.25 -14.85 -8.01
CA ILE A 531 10.65 -14.64 -8.37
C ILE A 531 11.55 -15.15 -7.23
N PHE A 532 12.55 -15.96 -7.58
CA PHE A 532 13.42 -16.60 -6.60
C PHE A 532 14.75 -17.04 -7.22
N PRO A 533 15.82 -17.18 -6.41
CA PRO A 533 17.11 -17.62 -6.91
C PRO A 533 17.11 -19.14 -7.07
N THR A 534 17.78 -19.64 -8.10
CA THR A 534 18.10 -21.04 -8.28
C THR A 534 19.61 -21.18 -8.44
N ALA A 535 20.13 -22.34 -8.05
CA ALA A 535 21.56 -22.53 -7.97
C ALA A 535 22.16 -22.69 -9.37
N GLY A 536 23.06 -21.79 -9.75
CA GLY A 536 23.82 -21.90 -10.99
C GLY A 536 24.94 -22.94 -10.90
N ARG A 537 25.74 -23.02 -11.98
CA ARG A 537 26.91 -23.90 -12.05
C ARG A 537 27.88 -23.61 -10.90
N LEU A 538 28.22 -24.64 -10.14
CA LEU A 538 29.18 -24.52 -9.05
C LEU A 538 30.61 -24.36 -9.61
N THR A 539 31.17 -23.17 -9.48
CA THR A 539 32.55 -22.85 -9.91
C THR A 539 33.55 -23.00 -8.77
N GLU A 540 34.83 -23.16 -9.10
CA GLU A 540 35.89 -23.24 -8.11
C GLU A 540 36.05 -21.95 -7.30
N LYS A 541 35.83 -20.79 -7.93
CA LYS A 541 35.75 -19.49 -7.25
C LYS A 541 34.68 -19.51 -6.14
N CYS A 542 33.47 -19.98 -6.46
CA CYS A 542 32.37 -20.08 -5.50
C CYS A 542 32.70 -21.06 -4.37
N ARG A 543 33.28 -22.24 -4.68
CA ARG A 543 33.70 -23.22 -3.65
C ARG A 543 34.73 -22.63 -2.69
N ARG A 544 35.75 -21.93 -3.21
CA ARG A 544 36.81 -21.33 -2.40
C ARG A 544 36.27 -20.24 -1.48
N LEU A 545 35.37 -19.40 -1.98
CA LEU A 545 34.74 -18.35 -1.17
C LEU A 545 33.83 -18.94 -0.10
N ALA A 546 33.06 -19.98 -0.43
CA ALA A 546 32.22 -20.71 0.52
C ALA A 546 33.01 -21.34 1.68
N ARG A 547 34.26 -21.80 1.45
CA ARG A 547 35.11 -22.37 2.50
C ARG A 547 35.71 -21.33 3.45
N ARG A 548 35.77 -20.06 3.05
CA ARG A 548 36.35 -18.96 3.84
C ARG A 548 35.30 -18.19 4.66
N ALA A 549 34.02 -18.40 4.36
CA ALA A 549 32.89 -17.60 4.84
C ALA A 549 32.45 -17.99 6.25
#